data_AF-A0A662R2B3-F1
#
_entry.id   AF-A0A662R2B3-F1
#
_cell.length_a   1.000
_cell.length_b   1.000
_cell.length_c   1.000
_cell.angle_alpha   90.00
_cell.angle_beta   90.00
_cell.angle_gamma   90.00
#
_symmetry.space_group_name_H-M   'P 1'
#
loop_
_entity.id
_entity.type
_entity.pdbx_description
1 polymer ?
#
loop_
_entity_poly.entity_id
_entity_poly.type
_entity_poly.pdbx_seq_one_letter_code
_entity_poly.pdbx_strand_id
1 'polypeptide(L)'
;MSGMTQFIHTADVHLGYVQYGLHQRFIDFGRAFSQVVSHAIENDVDFVLISGDLFHKRNINALTYLQAYELLSRLKGIPVFVIEGNHDLAYFRDRHSWLEALDRQGLITLLKANEGILSKRVIDVDVG
;
A
#
# COMPACT_ATOMS: atom_id res chain seq x y z
N MET A 1 14.16 -2.04 -26.39
CA MET A 1 15.29 -2.27 -25.47
C MET A 1 14.69 -2.39 -24.08
N SER A 2 14.86 -3.51 -23.39
CA SER A 2 14.42 -3.61 -21.99
C SER A 2 15.41 -2.80 -21.17
N GLY A 3 14.97 -1.65 -20.64
CA GLY A 3 15.71 -0.93 -19.61
C GLY A 3 15.85 -1.79 -18.34
N MET A 4 16.76 -1.41 -17.45
CA MET A 4 16.83 -1.98 -16.11
C MET A 4 15.61 -1.53 -15.33
N THR A 5 14.81 -2.47 -14.81
CA THR A 5 13.65 -2.16 -13.98
C THR A 5 14.09 -1.50 -12.68
N GLN A 6 13.50 -0.36 -12.36
CA GLN A 6 13.68 0.39 -11.13
C GLN A 6 12.37 0.45 -10.38
N PHE A 7 12.35 -0.01 -9.14
CA PHE A 7 11.16 -0.02 -8.31
C PHE A 7 11.50 0.29 -6.86
N ILE A 8 10.49 0.73 -6.11
CA ILE A 8 10.59 0.91 -4.66
C ILE A 8 9.94 -0.28 -3.96
N HIS A 9 10.62 -0.80 -2.94
CA HIS A 9 10.05 -1.76 -1.99
C HIS A 9 9.98 -1.14 -0.59
N THR A 10 8.81 -1.19 0.04
CA THR A 10 8.58 -0.71 1.41
C THR A 10 7.59 -1.63 2.14
N ALA A 11 7.53 -1.55 3.46
CA ALA A 11 6.66 -2.35 4.32
C ALA A 11 6.37 -1.58 5.62
N ASP A 12 5.40 -2.04 6.42
CA ASP A 12 5.15 -1.57 7.79
C ASP A 12 4.93 -0.04 7.87
N VAL A 13 4.20 0.48 6.88
CA VAL A 13 3.91 1.92 6.75
C VAL A 13 3.05 2.42 7.91
N HIS A 14 2.14 1.59 8.41
CA HIS A 14 1.33 1.82 9.60
C HIS A 14 0.63 3.20 9.64
N LEU A 15 0.00 3.60 8.54
CA LEU A 15 -0.84 4.81 8.51
C LEU A 15 -1.93 4.72 9.60
N GLY A 16 -2.18 5.86 10.24
CA GLY A 16 -3.12 5.95 11.37
C GLY A 16 -2.52 5.63 12.74
N TYR A 17 -1.22 5.29 12.85
CA TYR A 17 -0.63 5.00 14.14
C TYR A 17 -0.41 6.26 14.99
N VAL A 18 -1.12 6.35 16.11
CA VAL A 18 -0.94 7.38 17.14
C VAL A 18 -0.08 6.80 18.28
N GLN A 19 1.19 6.53 18.00
CA GLN A 19 2.10 5.93 18.99
C GLN A 19 2.17 6.79 20.27
N TYR A 20 2.07 6.14 21.43
CA TYR A 20 2.00 6.79 22.75
C TYR A 20 0.84 7.78 22.94
N GLY A 21 -0.21 7.72 22.10
CA GLY A 21 -1.31 8.69 22.14
C GLY A 21 -0.95 10.08 21.63
N LEU A 22 0.24 10.25 21.02
CA LEU A 22 0.72 11.52 20.51
C LEU A 22 0.23 11.74 19.07
N HIS A 23 -0.58 12.77 18.84
CA HIS A 23 -1.06 13.12 17.50
C HIS A 23 0.10 13.39 16.51
N GLN A 24 1.23 13.89 17.01
CA GLN A 24 2.44 14.06 16.19
C GLN A 24 2.89 12.76 15.52
N ARG A 25 2.71 11.60 16.17
CA ARG A 25 3.11 10.31 15.60
C ARG A 25 2.26 9.94 14.39
N PHE A 26 0.97 10.25 14.39
CA PHE A 26 0.12 10.10 13.21
C PHE A 26 0.67 10.89 12.01
N ILE A 27 1.13 12.12 12.27
CA ILE A 27 1.74 12.98 11.25
C ILE A 27 3.07 12.38 10.77
N ASP A 28 3.90 11.87 11.70
CA ASP A 28 5.21 11.32 11.37
C ASP A 28 5.12 10.11 10.44
N PHE A 29 4.20 9.16 10.68
CA PHE A 29 3.99 8.02 9.79
C PHE A 29 3.51 8.45 8.40
N GLY A 30 2.55 9.37 8.32
CA GLY A 30 2.12 9.94 7.04
C GLY A 30 3.25 10.68 6.31
N ARG A 31 4.10 11.41 7.04
CA ARG A 31 5.25 12.12 6.47
C ARG A 31 6.31 11.17 5.95
N ALA A 32 6.59 10.07 6.66
CA ALA A 32 7.52 9.05 6.21
C ALA A 32 7.03 8.41 4.90
N PHE A 33 5.75 8.02 4.83
CA PHE A 33 5.20 7.48 3.58
C PHE A 33 5.20 8.52 2.45
N SER A 34 4.90 9.79 2.76
CA SER A 34 4.97 10.88 1.78
C SER A 34 6.37 11.04 1.17
N GLN A 35 7.45 10.77 1.92
CA GLN A 35 8.82 10.79 1.37
C GLN A 35 9.04 9.65 0.39
N VAL A 36 8.52 8.45 0.67
CA VAL A 36 8.54 7.31 -0.27
C VAL A 36 7.80 7.67 -1.56
N VAL A 37 6.60 8.24 -1.42
CA VAL A 37 5.78 8.69 -2.56
C VAL A 37 6.50 9.75 -3.40
N SER A 38 7.08 10.77 -2.76
CA SER A 38 7.84 11.80 -3.47
C SER A 38 9.05 11.20 -4.18
N HIS A 39 9.78 10.30 -3.52
CA HIS A 39 10.95 9.65 -4.13
C HIS A 39 10.58 8.79 -5.35
N ALA A 40 9.44 8.07 -5.29
CA ALA A 40 8.92 7.31 -6.42
C ALA A 40 8.68 8.20 -7.64
N ILE A 41 8.03 9.34 -7.43
CA ILE A 41 7.68 10.31 -8.47
C ILE A 41 8.93 11.00 -9.02
N GLU A 42 9.82 11.45 -8.14
CA GLU A 42 11.05 12.17 -8.51
C GLU A 42 12.00 11.32 -9.37
N ASN A 43 11.98 10.00 -9.20
CA ASN A 43 12.85 9.07 -9.90
C ASN A 43 12.15 8.28 -11.02
N ASP A 44 10.88 8.58 -11.30
CA ASP A 44 10.09 7.92 -12.35
C ASP A 44 10.21 6.39 -12.30
N VAL A 45 9.99 5.81 -11.11
CA VAL A 45 10.13 4.38 -10.90
C VAL A 45 9.03 3.60 -11.63
N ASP A 46 9.35 2.40 -12.11
CA ASP A 46 8.43 1.56 -12.87
C ASP A 46 7.22 1.12 -12.02
N PHE A 47 7.41 0.90 -10.72
CA PHE A 47 6.34 0.60 -9.77
C PHE A 47 6.78 0.75 -8.30
N VAL A 48 5.82 0.72 -7.39
CA VAL A 48 6.00 0.63 -5.95
C VAL A 48 5.42 -0.69 -5.45
N LEU A 49 6.16 -1.40 -4.59
CA LEU A 49 5.71 -2.61 -3.89
C LEU A 49 5.65 -2.34 -2.38
N ILE A 50 4.47 -2.47 -1.80
CA ILE A 50 4.22 -2.39 -0.36
C ILE A 50 3.98 -3.81 0.16
N SER A 51 4.95 -4.36 0.90
CA SER A 51 4.96 -5.77 1.31
C SER A 51 4.25 -6.07 2.64
N GLY A 52 3.30 -5.22 3.02
CA GLY A 52 2.43 -5.43 4.19
C GLY A 52 2.30 -4.20 5.08
N ASP A 53 1.27 -4.25 5.93
CA ASP A 53 0.96 -3.30 6.99
C ASP A 53 0.93 -1.84 6.53
N LEU A 54 0.18 -1.56 5.45
CA LEU A 54 -0.08 -0.19 5.02
C LEU A 54 -0.80 0.59 6.13
N PHE A 55 -1.75 -0.06 6.81
CA PHE A 55 -2.48 0.51 7.93
C PHE A 55 -2.05 -0.10 9.26
N HIS A 56 -2.08 0.72 10.32
CA HIS A 56 -1.76 0.23 11.66
C HIS A 56 -2.89 -0.62 12.28
N LYS A 57 -4.14 -0.39 11.86
CA LYS A 57 -5.31 -1.09 12.40
C LYS A 57 -6.20 -1.56 11.26
N ARG A 58 -6.81 -2.72 11.46
CA ARG A 58 -7.85 -3.29 10.57
C ARG A 58 -9.06 -2.38 10.38
N ASN A 59 -9.41 -1.63 11.42
CA ASN A 59 -10.47 -0.62 11.36
C ASN A 59 -9.83 0.75 11.49
N ILE A 60 -9.82 1.51 10.38
CA ILE A 60 -9.25 2.86 10.32
C ILE A 60 -10.35 3.90 10.40
N ASN A 61 -10.00 5.10 10.88
CA ASN A 61 -10.91 6.24 10.85
C ASN A 61 -10.84 6.98 9.49
N ALA A 62 -11.77 7.90 9.27
CA ALA A 62 -11.84 8.67 8.03
C ALA A 62 -10.56 9.46 7.73
N LEU A 63 -9.87 10.00 8.74
CA LEU A 63 -8.62 10.76 8.56
C LEU A 63 -7.49 9.87 8.04
N THR A 64 -7.34 8.66 8.59
CA THR A 64 -6.35 7.68 8.11
C THR A 64 -6.63 7.28 6.67
N TYR A 65 -7.91 7.04 6.33
CA TYR A 65 -8.30 6.70 4.97
C TYR A 65 -8.02 7.84 3.98
N LEU A 66 -8.39 9.08 4.33
CA LEU A 66 -8.11 10.27 3.52
C LEU A 66 -6.60 10.46 3.29
N GLN A 67 -5.79 10.30 4.33
CA GLN A 67 -4.33 10.39 4.22
C GLN A 67 -3.77 9.33 3.23
N ALA A 68 -4.24 8.08 3.32
CA ALA A 68 -3.85 7.04 2.37
C ALA A 68 -4.32 7.37 0.94
N TYR A 69 -5.58 7.77 0.78
CA TYR A 69 -6.15 8.16 -0.51
C TYR A 69 -5.37 9.30 -1.17
N GLU A 70 -5.04 10.36 -0.42
CA GLU A 70 -4.29 11.52 -0.90
C GLU A 70 -2.86 11.12 -1.33
N LEU A 71 -2.16 10.35 -0.50
CA LEU A 71 -0.80 9.93 -0.77
C LEU A 71 -0.71 8.97 -1.97
N LEU A 72 -1.60 7.98 -2.04
CA LEU A 72 -1.65 7.03 -3.16
C LEU A 72 -2.15 7.69 -4.45
N SER A 73 -3.08 8.65 -4.38
CA SER A 73 -3.54 9.39 -5.57
C SER A 73 -2.43 10.15 -6.27
N ARG A 74 -1.36 10.53 -5.56
CA ARG A 74 -0.18 11.17 -6.16
C ARG A 74 0.63 10.22 -7.03
N LEU A 75 0.50 8.90 -6.81
CA LEU A 75 1.15 7.86 -7.61
C LEU A 75 0.29 7.44 -8.82
N LYS A 76 -0.80 8.16 -9.16
CA LYS A 76 -1.54 7.88 -10.39
C LYS A 76 -0.62 7.99 -11.61
N GLY A 77 -0.37 6.86 -12.26
CA GLY A 77 0.60 6.72 -13.36
C GLY A 77 1.79 5.82 -13.03
N ILE A 78 2.04 5.56 -11.74
CA ILE A 78 3.02 4.58 -11.24
C ILE A 78 2.24 3.44 -10.57
N PRO A 79 2.28 2.21 -11.09
CA PRO A 79 1.64 1.06 -10.47
C PRO A 79 2.07 0.86 -9.02
N VAL A 80 1.11 0.58 -8.13
CA VAL A 80 1.36 0.29 -6.71
C VAL A 80 0.82 -1.09 -6.38
N PHE A 81 1.71 -2.04 -6.13
CA PHE A 81 1.37 -3.39 -5.71
C PHE A 81 1.41 -3.50 -4.19
N VAL A 82 0.40 -4.15 -3.61
CA VAL A 82 0.31 -4.33 -2.15
C VAL A 82 -0.04 -5.77 -1.82
N ILE A 83 0.60 -6.35 -0.81
CA ILE A 83 0.13 -7.56 -0.13
C ILE A 83 -0.38 -7.20 1.27
N GLU A 84 -1.34 -7.95 1.79
CA GLU A 84 -1.87 -7.70 3.12
C GLU A 84 -0.87 -8.13 4.20
N GLY A 85 -0.61 -7.25 5.17
CA GLY A 85 0.03 -7.63 6.43
C GLY A 85 -0.98 -8.06 7.49
N ASN A 86 -0.51 -8.50 8.66
CA ASN A 86 -1.38 -8.98 9.75
C ASN A 86 -2.29 -7.89 10.34
N HIS A 87 -1.90 -6.62 10.21
CA HIS A 87 -2.70 -5.47 10.62
C HIS A 87 -3.74 -5.04 9.57
N ASP A 88 -3.54 -5.40 8.31
CA ASP A 88 -4.43 -5.03 7.20
C ASP A 88 -5.60 -6.01 7.01
N LEU A 89 -5.49 -7.23 7.53
CA LEU A 89 -6.51 -8.28 7.38
C LEU A 89 -7.90 -7.79 7.84
N ALA A 90 -8.92 -7.97 6.99
CA ALA A 90 -10.29 -7.75 7.41
C ALA A 90 -10.63 -8.59 8.67
N TYR A 91 -11.46 -8.07 9.57
CA TYR A 91 -12.05 -8.93 10.60
C TYR A 91 -12.86 -10.03 9.90
N PHE A 92 -12.88 -11.25 10.46
CA PHE A 92 -13.66 -12.39 9.92
C PHE A 92 -15.15 -12.09 9.60
N ARG A 93 -15.69 -10.99 10.14
CA ARG A 93 -17.07 -10.51 9.90
C ARG A 93 -17.18 -9.50 8.76
N ASP A 94 -16.12 -8.76 8.47
CA ASP A 94 -16.07 -7.78 7.39
C ASP A 94 -15.55 -8.49 6.14
N ARG A 95 -16.39 -8.57 5.10
CA ARG A 95 -16.03 -9.31 3.87
C ARG A 95 -14.95 -8.62 3.04
N HIS A 96 -14.65 -7.34 3.33
CA HIS A 96 -13.78 -6.48 2.53
C HIS A 96 -12.81 -5.70 3.43
N SER A 97 -11.51 -5.72 3.10
CA SER A 97 -10.49 -4.91 3.79
C SER A 97 -10.41 -3.48 3.22
N TRP A 98 -9.76 -2.56 3.94
CA TRP A 98 -9.51 -1.21 3.42
C TRP A 98 -8.59 -1.23 2.19
N LEU A 99 -7.73 -2.24 2.07
CA LEU A 99 -6.93 -2.45 0.86
C LEU A 99 -7.80 -2.82 -0.33
N GLU A 100 -8.82 -3.66 -0.17
CA GLU A 100 -9.78 -3.93 -1.25
C GLU A 100 -10.56 -2.68 -1.67
N ALA A 101 -10.86 -1.77 -0.74
CA ALA A 101 -11.51 -0.51 -1.06
C ALA A 101 -10.61 0.38 -1.93
N LEU A 102 -9.31 0.46 -1.62
CA LEU A 102 -8.32 1.21 -2.41
C LEU A 102 -8.07 0.55 -3.79
N ASP A 103 -8.04 -0.78 -3.83
CA ASP A 103 -7.91 -1.57 -5.07
C ASP A 103 -9.09 -1.31 -6.02
N ARG A 104 -10.32 -1.35 -5.51
CA ARG A 104 -11.54 -0.99 -6.29
C ARG A 104 -11.55 0.44 -6.80
N GLN A 105 -10.78 1.34 -6.18
CA GLN A 105 -10.62 2.73 -6.62
C GLN A 105 -9.49 2.91 -7.64
N GLY A 106 -8.77 1.85 -7.97
CA GLY A 106 -7.62 1.88 -8.89
C GLY A 106 -6.42 2.62 -8.31
N LEU A 107 -6.31 2.74 -6.99
CA LEU A 107 -5.17 3.38 -6.34
C LEU A 107 -4.02 2.41 -6.05
N ILE A 108 -4.34 1.13 -5.91
CA ILE A 108 -3.39 0.04 -5.72
C ILE A 108 -3.87 -1.17 -6.52
N THR A 109 -2.99 -2.15 -6.69
CA THR A 109 -3.33 -3.52 -7.06
C THR A 109 -3.06 -4.42 -5.86
N LEU A 110 -4.12 -4.96 -5.27
CA LEU A 110 -4.03 -5.87 -4.13
C LEU A 110 -3.71 -7.29 -4.60
N LEU A 111 -2.48 -7.73 -4.33
CA LEU A 111 -2.02 -9.08 -4.65
C LEU A 111 -2.46 -10.06 -3.56
N LYS A 112 -3.34 -11.00 -3.94
CA LYS A 112 -3.80 -12.08 -3.06
C LYS A 112 -3.25 -13.42 -3.50
N ALA A 113 -2.71 -14.17 -2.54
CA ALA A 113 -2.42 -15.57 -2.76
C ALA A 113 -3.73 -16.35 -2.95
N ASN A 114 -3.93 -16.93 -4.12
CA ASN A 114 -4.90 -17.98 -4.34
C ASN A 114 -4.15 -19.33 -4.35
N GLU A 115 -4.84 -20.43 -4.03
CA GLU A 115 -4.19 -21.75 -3.86
C GLU A 115 -3.38 -22.20 -5.10
N GLY A 116 -3.76 -21.73 -6.29
CA GLY A 116 -3.01 -21.99 -7.53
C GLY A 116 -1.70 -21.23 -7.67
N ILE A 117 -1.54 -20.06 -7.03
CA ILE A 117 -0.32 -19.24 -7.06
C ILE A 117 0.76 -19.77 -6.11
N LEU A 118 0.39 -20.37 -4.97
CA LEU A 118 1.36 -20.87 -3.99
C LEU A 118 2.27 -21.99 -4.53
N SER A 119 1.86 -22.65 -5.62
CA SER A 119 2.67 -23.64 -6.35
C SER A 119 3.54 -23.05 -7.48
N LYS A 120 3.34 -21.78 -7.84
CA LYS A 120 4.01 -21.12 -8.97
C LYS A 120 5.20 -20.29 -8.48
N ARG A 121 6.32 -20.37 -9.20
CA ARG A 121 7.52 -19.55 -8.95
C ARG A 121 7.46 -18.16 -9.61
N VAL A 122 6.47 -17.93 -10.47
CA VAL A 122 6.30 -16.69 -11.23
C VAL A 122 4.82 -16.31 -11.15
N ILE A 123 4.57 -15.04 -10.81
CA ILE A 123 3.26 -14.42 -10.86
C ILE A 123 3.35 -13.38 -11.98
N ASP A 124 2.68 -13.65 -13.09
CA ASP A 124 2.49 -12.63 -14.11
C ASP A 124 1.50 -11.62 -13.57
N VAL A 125 1.99 -10.42 -13.28
CA VAL A 125 1.17 -9.27 -12.92
C VAL A 125 1.02 -8.45 -14.19
N ASP A 126 -0.17 -8.47 -14.77
CA ASP A 126 -0.47 -7.68 -15.97
C ASP A 126 -0.51 -6.21 -15.56
N VAL A 127 0.51 -5.46 -15.99
CA VAL A 127 0.69 -4.06 -15.59
C VAL A 127 -0.06 -3.05 -16.46
N GLY A 128 -0.76 -3.50 -17.50
CA GLY A 128 -1.61 -2.67 -18.36
C GLY A 128 -0.84 -1.72 -19.27
#